data_AF-A0AA37LGW2-F1
#
_entry.id   AF-A0AA37LGW2-F1
#
_cell.length_a   1.000
_cell.length_b   1.000
_cell.length_c   1.000
_cell.angle_alpha   90.00
_cell.angle_beta   90.00
_cell.angle_gamma   90.00
#
_symmetry.space_group_name_H-M   'P 1'
#
loop_
_entity.id
_entity.type
_entity.pdbx_description
1 polymer ?
#
loop_
_entity_poly.entity_id
_entity_poly.type
_entity_poly.pdbx_seq_one_letter_code
_entity_poly.pdbx_strand_id
1 'polypeptide(L)'
;MAVEKPHQPELQSRGLEVFKWFQELTEMPWINDEATVIPSRRSIELEDERFRLWSQSMGLMQMGHASLDYRVRDSSVIKNSLASVLSELVLHLENQQDRAAGHCSNASSDDSDEEASLSSFGSGSFHEADFRMASVVERLDTLYKFAAKIRNPRNRPQRPTNDLYKHIPESERAEYRESQERIETALITFVQQRHLLESVTEAQLKVLDMSQEDLLERYALSTHWLVRRIGLANARRKQQFVYWEKHAELLARDVTMKAPIHI
;
A
#
# COMPACT_ATOMS: atom_id res chain seq x y z
N MET A 1 -31.93 5.13 -12.16
CA MET A 1 -30.51 5.41 -12.48
C MET A 1 -29.68 4.93 -11.32
N ALA A 2 -28.62 4.20 -11.62
CA ALA A 2 -27.90 3.31 -10.71
C ALA A 2 -27.34 4.03 -9.47
N VAL A 3 -27.55 3.42 -8.31
CA VAL A 3 -26.99 3.81 -7.02
C VAL A 3 -25.51 3.41 -7.02
N GLU A 4 -24.61 4.35 -7.30
CA GLU A 4 -23.17 4.11 -7.12
C GLU A 4 -22.84 4.05 -5.62
N LYS A 5 -22.51 2.84 -5.16
CA LYS A 5 -22.01 2.55 -3.81
C LYS A 5 -20.77 3.41 -3.51
N PRO A 6 -20.62 3.89 -2.26
CA PRO A 6 -19.47 4.71 -1.87
C PRO A 6 -18.15 3.95 -2.11
N HIS A 7 -17.16 4.63 -2.68
CA HIS A 7 -15.85 4.07 -3.01
C HIS A 7 -15.07 3.59 -1.76
N GLN A 8 -15.38 2.36 -1.33
CA GLN A 8 -14.53 1.31 -0.75
C GLN A 8 -13.30 1.70 0.11
N PRO A 9 -13.38 1.55 1.44
CA PRO A 9 -12.25 1.07 2.24
C PRO A 9 -12.14 -0.45 2.07
N GLU A 10 -11.59 -0.91 0.94
CA GLU A 10 -11.67 -2.33 0.56
C GLU A 10 -10.60 -3.20 1.22
N LEU A 11 -9.38 -2.68 1.39
CA LEU A 11 -8.28 -3.50 1.92
C LEU A 11 -8.26 -3.51 3.44
N GLN A 12 -8.55 -2.36 4.07
CA GLN A 12 -8.60 -2.27 5.53
C GLN A 12 -9.73 -3.11 6.13
N SER A 13 -10.93 -3.07 5.56
CA SER A 13 -12.08 -3.87 6.02
C SER A 13 -11.79 -5.37 5.94
N ARG A 14 -11.31 -5.84 4.79
CA ARG A 14 -10.87 -7.24 4.62
C ARG A 14 -9.71 -7.60 5.56
N GLY A 15 -8.79 -6.66 5.81
CA GLY A 15 -7.71 -6.85 6.77
C GLY A 15 -8.21 -7.04 8.21
N LEU A 16 -9.24 -6.30 8.62
CA LEU A 16 -9.90 -6.47 9.92
C LEU A 16 -10.62 -7.82 10.02
N GLU A 17 -11.25 -8.28 8.94
CA GLU A 17 -11.86 -9.62 8.89
C GLU A 17 -10.80 -10.71 9.08
N VAL A 18 -9.65 -10.62 8.41
CA VAL A 18 -8.54 -11.58 8.61
C VAL A 18 -8.08 -11.59 10.07
N PHE A 19 -7.91 -10.42 10.70
CA PHE A 19 -7.53 -10.36 12.12
C PHE A 19 -8.57 -11.00 13.04
N LYS A 20 -9.86 -10.77 12.77
CA LYS A 20 -10.96 -11.36 13.52
C LYS A 20 -10.88 -12.88 13.47
N TRP A 21 -10.72 -13.47 12.28
CA TRP A 21 -10.65 -14.92 12.13
C TRP A 21 -9.41 -15.54 12.78
N PHE A 22 -8.24 -14.91 12.66
CA PHE A 22 -7.05 -15.37 13.38
C PHE A 22 -7.22 -15.32 14.90
N GLN A 23 -7.86 -14.27 15.41
CA GLN A 23 -8.15 -14.15 16.84
C GLN A 23 -9.12 -15.25 17.30
N GLU A 24 -10.21 -15.46 16.58
CA GLU A 24 -11.18 -16.52 16.88
C GLU A 24 -10.52 -17.91 16.89
N LEU A 25 -9.70 -18.22 15.86
CA LEU A 25 -8.97 -19.49 15.78
C LEU A 25 -7.94 -19.66 16.92
N THR A 26 -7.31 -18.60 17.38
CA THR A 26 -6.31 -18.66 18.47
C THR A 26 -6.97 -18.82 19.85
N GLU A 27 -8.14 -18.22 20.04
CA GLU A 27 -8.91 -18.27 21.28
C GLU A 27 -9.76 -19.54 21.42
N MET A 28 -9.95 -20.32 20.35
CA MET A 28 -10.69 -21.59 20.41
C MET A 28 -10.05 -22.58 21.40
N PRO A 29 -10.85 -23.33 22.17
CA PRO A 29 -10.34 -24.42 23.00
C PRO A 29 -9.92 -25.59 22.10
N TRP A 30 -8.67 -25.56 21.66
CA TRP A 30 -8.02 -26.68 20.97
C TRP A 30 -7.98 -27.88 21.92
N ILE A 31 -8.70 -28.95 21.59
CA ILE A 31 -8.60 -30.22 22.32
C ILE A 31 -7.19 -30.74 22.08
N ASN A 32 -6.38 -30.85 23.14
CA ASN A 32 -5.06 -31.47 23.10
C ASN A 32 -5.24 -33.00 22.99
N ASP A 33 -5.75 -33.47 21.87
CA ASP A 33 -5.73 -34.89 21.57
C ASP A 33 -4.54 -35.16 20.65
N GLU A 34 -3.52 -35.85 21.17
CA GLU A 34 -2.32 -36.26 20.42
C GLU A 34 -2.67 -37.09 19.17
N ALA A 35 -3.93 -37.50 19.02
CA ALA A 35 -4.46 -38.26 17.89
C ALA A 35 -5.15 -37.44 16.78
N THR A 36 -5.43 -36.13 16.91
CA THR A 36 -6.23 -35.38 15.92
C THR A 36 -5.48 -34.26 15.18
N VAL A 37 -5.03 -34.59 13.98
CA VAL A 37 -5.28 -33.98 12.64
C VAL A 37 -5.86 -32.54 12.51
N ILE A 38 -5.48 -31.60 13.38
CA ILE A 38 -5.80 -30.17 13.22
C ILE A 38 -4.47 -29.44 13.01
N PRO A 39 -4.37 -28.39 12.14
CA PRO A 39 -3.12 -27.62 12.04
C PRO A 39 -2.67 -27.25 13.44
N SER A 40 -1.43 -27.59 13.81
CA SER A 40 -0.99 -27.35 15.19
C SER A 40 -1.30 -25.90 15.54
N ARG A 41 -1.97 -25.64 16.67
CA ARG A 41 -2.31 -24.30 17.15
C ARG A 41 -1.15 -23.31 16.99
N ARG A 42 0.08 -23.80 17.22
CA ARG A 42 1.34 -23.08 16.98
C ARG A 42 1.52 -22.58 15.54
N SER A 43 1.15 -23.37 14.54
CA SER A 43 1.20 -22.96 13.13
C SER A 43 0.25 -21.81 12.84
N ILE A 44 -0.94 -21.78 13.46
CA ILE A 44 -1.88 -20.68 13.29
C ILE A 44 -1.36 -19.42 14.00
N GLU A 45 -0.83 -19.57 15.22
CA GLU A 45 -0.19 -18.48 15.96
C GLU A 45 0.97 -17.87 15.16
N LEU A 46 1.82 -18.70 14.55
CA LEU A 46 2.92 -18.24 13.69
C LEU A 46 2.43 -17.47 12.46
N GLU A 47 1.40 -17.96 11.77
CA GLU A 47 0.86 -17.25 10.60
C GLU A 47 0.08 -15.97 10.98
N ASP A 48 -0.57 -15.92 12.16
CA ASP A 48 -1.16 -14.70 12.71
C ASP A 48 -0.09 -13.64 12.99
N GLU A 49 0.99 -14.00 13.69
CA GLU A 49 2.13 -13.11 13.93
C GLU A 49 2.70 -12.59 12.60
N ARG A 50 2.84 -13.48 11.62
CA ARG A 50 3.34 -13.13 10.30
C ARG A 50 2.40 -12.13 9.59
N PHE A 51 1.10 -12.34 9.64
CA PHE A 51 0.12 -11.39 9.10
C PHE A 51 0.15 -10.04 9.83
N ARG A 52 0.28 -10.04 11.17
CA ARG A 52 0.46 -8.81 11.97
C ARG A 52 1.70 -8.03 11.55
N LEU A 53 2.83 -8.69 11.36
CA LEU A 53 4.06 -8.04 10.90
C LEU A 53 3.89 -7.46 9.49
N TRP A 54 3.31 -8.22 8.57
CA TRP A 54 3.05 -7.75 7.22
C TRP A 54 2.15 -6.50 7.22
N SER A 55 1.02 -6.57 7.90
CA SER A 55 0.00 -5.52 7.93
C SER A 55 0.51 -4.21 8.53
N GLN A 56 1.26 -4.27 9.64
CA GLN A 56 1.91 -3.11 10.25
C GLN A 56 2.93 -2.49 9.29
N SER A 57 3.78 -3.33 8.68
CA SER A 57 4.84 -2.87 7.79
C SER A 57 4.34 -2.28 6.46
N MET A 58 3.09 -2.56 6.11
CA MET A 58 2.43 -2.05 4.90
C MET A 58 1.42 -0.94 5.17
N GLY A 59 1.13 -0.65 6.43
CA GLY A 59 0.15 0.36 6.81
C GLY A 59 -1.29 -0.04 6.51
N LEU A 60 -1.63 -1.33 6.60
CA LEU A 60 -2.98 -1.84 6.32
C LEU A 60 -4.04 -1.15 7.20
N MET A 61 -3.69 -0.87 8.46
CA MET A 61 -4.57 -0.20 9.45
C MET A 61 -4.32 1.31 9.55
N GLN A 62 -3.37 1.86 8.80
CA GLN A 62 -3.04 3.29 8.86
C GLN A 62 -3.98 4.08 7.96
N MET A 63 -4.16 5.38 8.27
CA MET A 63 -4.97 6.30 7.48
C MET A 63 -4.09 7.28 6.69
N GLY A 64 -4.66 7.90 5.66
CA GLY A 64 -3.97 8.93 4.87
C GLY A 64 -2.82 8.38 4.03
N HIS A 65 -1.70 9.11 3.92
CA HIS A 65 -0.59 8.78 3.01
C HIS A 65 0.21 7.52 3.40
N ALA A 66 0.09 7.10 4.66
CA ALA A 66 0.77 5.93 5.16
C ALA A 66 -0.06 4.64 4.97
N SER A 67 -1.34 4.76 4.57
CA SER A 67 -2.24 3.62 4.36
C SER A 67 -1.82 2.77 3.17
N LEU A 68 -2.11 1.47 3.25
CA LEU A 68 -1.93 0.55 2.12
C LEU A 68 -2.75 0.99 0.91
N ASP A 69 -4.01 1.39 1.11
CA ASP A 69 -4.89 1.90 0.06
C ASP A 69 -4.28 3.10 -0.66
N TYR A 70 -3.66 4.04 0.05
CA TYR A 70 -2.99 5.18 -0.56
C TYR A 70 -1.76 4.75 -1.37
N ARG A 71 -0.98 3.78 -0.87
CA ARG A 71 0.21 3.26 -1.55
C ARG A 71 -0.12 2.58 -2.87
N VAL A 72 -1.28 1.94 -2.99
CA VAL A 72 -1.72 1.24 -4.21
C VAL A 72 -2.75 2.00 -5.03
N ARG A 73 -3.11 3.24 -4.65
CA ARG A 73 -4.17 4.04 -5.29
C ARG A 73 -4.02 4.20 -6.81
N ASP A 74 -2.77 4.20 -7.28
CA ASP A 74 -2.43 4.44 -8.68
C ASP A 74 -2.38 3.14 -9.51
N SER A 75 -2.59 1.98 -8.88
CA SER A 75 -2.64 0.68 -9.53
C SER A 75 -3.88 -0.07 -9.08
N SER A 76 -4.99 0.12 -9.82
CA SER A 76 -6.24 -0.62 -9.60
C SER A 76 -6.02 -2.13 -9.69
N VAL A 77 -5.13 -2.59 -10.57
CA VAL A 77 -4.78 -4.02 -10.71
C VAL A 77 -4.19 -4.56 -9.41
N ILE A 78 -3.17 -3.91 -8.84
CA ILE A 78 -2.54 -4.36 -7.58
C ILE A 78 -3.55 -4.28 -6.42
N LYS A 79 -4.36 -3.22 -6.37
CA LYS A 79 -5.42 -3.08 -5.35
C LYS A 79 -6.41 -4.25 -5.42
N ASN A 80 -6.92 -4.57 -6.61
CA ASN A 80 -7.88 -5.65 -6.81
C ASN A 80 -7.25 -7.02 -6.50
N SER A 81 -6.00 -7.24 -6.90
CA SER A 81 -5.29 -8.48 -6.57
C SER A 81 -5.08 -8.63 -5.06
N LEU A 82 -4.68 -7.57 -4.35
CA LEU A 82 -4.57 -7.59 -2.89
C LEU A 82 -5.92 -7.87 -2.22
N ALA A 83 -6.99 -7.25 -2.71
CA ALA A 83 -8.34 -7.50 -2.19
C ALA A 83 -8.74 -8.97 -2.39
N SER A 84 -8.44 -9.57 -3.55
CA SER A 84 -8.65 -11.00 -3.83
C SER A 84 -7.89 -11.86 -2.82
N VAL A 85 -6.59 -11.64 -2.67
CA VAL A 85 -5.75 -12.45 -1.76
C VAL A 85 -6.22 -12.34 -0.30
N LEU A 86 -6.61 -11.15 0.17
CA LEU A 86 -7.16 -10.99 1.52
C LEU A 86 -8.49 -11.73 1.69
N SER A 87 -9.34 -11.73 0.65
CA SER A 87 -10.63 -12.44 0.68
C SER A 87 -10.45 -13.95 0.66
N GLU A 88 -9.52 -14.44 -0.16
CA GLU A 88 -9.13 -15.85 -0.20
C GLU A 88 -8.57 -16.29 1.15
N LEU A 89 -7.77 -15.45 1.80
CA LEU A 89 -7.26 -15.70 3.13
C LEU A 89 -8.38 -15.80 4.18
N VAL A 90 -9.35 -14.90 4.15
CA VAL A 90 -10.57 -14.98 5.00
C VAL A 90 -11.28 -16.32 4.79
N LEU A 91 -11.55 -16.70 3.54
CA LEU A 91 -12.21 -17.97 3.23
C LEU A 91 -11.42 -19.17 3.73
N HIS A 92 -10.09 -19.18 3.60
CA HIS A 92 -9.27 -20.27 4.09
C HIS A 92 -9.29 -20.38 5.61
N LEU A 93 -9.35 -19.26 6.35
CA LEU A 93 -9.41 -19.25 7.81
C LEU A 93 -10.80 -19.67 8.33
N GLU A 94 -11.89 -19.17 7.72
CA GLU A 94 -13.27 -19.57 8.04
C GLU A 94 -13.46 -21.09 7.87
N ASN A 95 -12.97 -21.64 6.76
CA ASN A 95 -13.02 -23.09 6.49
C ASN A 95 -12.23 -23.94 7.49
N GLN A 96 -11.25 -23.37 8.20
CA GLN A 96 -10.52 -24.07 9.28
C GLN A 96 -11.36 -24.09 10.57
N GLN A 97 -12.08 -23.01 10.84
CA GLN A 97 -12.93 -22.88 12.03
C GLN A 97 -14.13 -23.82 12.01
N ASP A 98 -14.85 -23.90 10.88
CA ASP A 98 -16.01 -24.79 10.74
C ASP A 98 -15.67 -26.26 11.03
N ARG A 99 -14.42 -26.67 10.74
CA ARG A 99 -13.93 -28.02 11.05
C ARG A 99 -13.54 -28.19 12.50
N ALA A 100 -12.84 -27.22 13.09
CA ALA A 100 -12.52 -27.26 14.52
C ALA A 100 -13.82 -27.36 15.35
N ALA A 101 -14.85 -26.60 14.97
CA ALA A 101 -16.17 -26.68 15.59
C ALA A 101 -16.89 -28.00 15.33
N GLY A 102 -16.88 -28.50 14.08
CA GLY A 102 -17.54 -29.77 13.71
C GLY A 102 -16.91 -31.02 14.33
N HIS A 103 -15.62 -30.98 14.68
CA HIS A 103 -14.95 -32.07 15.39
C HIS A 103 -15.37 -32.13 16.87
N CYS A 104 -15.58 -30.98 17.52
CA CYS A 104 -16.04 -30.91 18.91
C CYS A 104 -17.47 -31.45 19.12
N SER A 105 -18.36 -31.33 18.13
CA SER A 105 -19.75 -31.83 18.24
C SER A 105 -19.89 -33.35 18.04
N ASN A 106 -18.96 -34.00 17.34
CA ASN A 106 -19.01 -35.45 17.09
C ASN A 106 -18.40 -36.27 18.24
N ALA A 107 -17.56 -35.66 19.08
CA ALA A 107 -16.92 -36.32 20.22
C ALA A 107 -17.82 -36.45 21.46
N SER A 108 -19.03 -35.86 21.46
CA SER A 108 -19.94 -35.83 22.61
C SER A 108 -21.19 -36.72 22.48
N SER A 109 -21.24 -37.63 21.51
CA SER A 109 -22.37 -38.53 21.30
C SER A 109 -21.92 -39.99 21.42
N ASP A 110 -21.88 -40.48 22.64
CA ASP A 110 -21.79 -41.91 22.97
C ASP A 110 -23.09 -42.32 23.68
N ASP A 111 -24.01 -42.95 22.93
CA ASP A 111 -24.70 -44.18 23.34
C ASP A 111 -25.53 -44.77 22.17
N SER A 112 -25.50 -46.11 22.05
CA SER A 112 -26.31 -47.03 21.23
C SER A 112 -25.84 -47.41 19.81
N ASP A 113 -24.93 -48.39 19.79
CA ASP A 113 -24.97 -49.72 19.16
C ASP A 113 -25.56 -49.98 17.74
N GLU A 114 -24.73 -50.75 17.02
CA GLU A 114 -24.96 -51.70 15.92
C GLU A 114 -24.74 -51.32 14.43
N GLU A 115 -23.92 -52.20 13.84
CA GLU A 115 -23.67 -52.56 12.44
C GLU A 115 -22.70 -51.74 11.58
N ALA A 116 -21.58 -52.43 11.32
CA ALA A 116 -20.50 -52.10 10.43
C ALA A 116 -20.98 -51.71 9.02
N SER A 117 -20.78 -50.45 8.66
CA SER A 117 -20.55 -50.05 7.27
C SER A 117 -19.10 -49.58 7.11
N LEU A 118 -18.26 -50.54 6.74
CA LEU A 118 -16.94 -50.31 6.15
C LEU A 118 -17.11 -49.55 4.83
N SER A 119 -17.08 -48.22 4.87
CA SER A 119 -16.89 -47.41 3.66
C SER A 119 -16.06 -46.16 3.95
N SER A 120 -14.81 -46.26 3.48
CA SER A 120 -13.83 -45.19 3.24
C SER A 120 -13.01 -44.72 4.45
N PHE A 121 -12.02 -45.57 4.78
CA PHE A 121 -10.76 -45.19 5.43
C PHE A 121 -10.30 -43.79 4.99
N GLY A 122 -10.38 -42.85 5.94
CA GLY A 122 -10.06 -41.43 5.79
C GLY A 122 -8.58 -41.14 5.61
N SER A 123 -7.97 -41.65 4.54
CA SER A 123 -6.65 -41.22 4.06
C SER A 123 -6.60 -39.74 3.64
N GLY A 124 -7.75 -39.05 3.65
CA GLY A 124 -7.87 -37.61 3.36
C GLY A 124 -7.66 -36.69 4.58
N SER A 125 -7.72 -37.17 5.82
CA SER A 125 -7.77 -36.27 6.99
C SER A 125 -6.46 -35.51 7.22
N PHE A 126 -5.32 -36.21 7.25
CA PHE A 126 -4.00 -35.62 7.57
C PHE A 126 -3.51 -34.67 6.46
N HIS A 127 -3.60 -35.13 5.21
CA HIS A 127 -3.16 -34.33 4.06
C HIS A 127 -4.06 -33.12 3.82
N GLU A 128 -5.33 -33.15 4.19
CA GLU A 128 -6.25 -32.02 4.00
C GLU A 128 -5.95 -30.85 4.95
N ALA A 129 -5.68 -31.13 6.24
CA ALA A 129 -5.31 -30.10 7.21
C ALA A 129 -4.01 -29.38 6.81
N ASP A 130 -2.99 -30.15 6.43
CA ASP A 130 -1.72 -29.65 5.93
C ASP A 130 -1.87 -28.87 4.62
N PHE A 131 -2.67 -29.37 3.68
CA PHE A 131 -2.95 -28.69 2.41
C PHE A 131 -3.64 -27.34 2.61
N ARG A 132 -4.59 -27.26 3.54
CA ARG A 132 -5.30 -26.01 3.86
C ARG A 132 -4.39 -25.03 4.58
N MET A 133 -3.53 -25.49 5.50
CA MET A 133 -2.52 -24.63 6.12
C MET A 133 -1.50 -24.13 5.08
N ALA A 134 -1.03 -25.00 4.18
CA ALA A 134 -0.19 -24.62 3.06
C ALA A 134 -0.86 -23.55 2.17
N SER A 135 -2.19 -23.60 2.01
CA SER A 135 -2.95 -22.56 1.29
C SER A 135 -2.92 -21.21 2.01
N VAL A 136 -3.06 -21.18 3.34
CA VAL A 136 -2.89 -19.96 4.17
C VAL A 136 -1.48 -19.39 4.01
N VAL A 137 -0.46 -20.23 4.16
CA VAL A 137 0.95 -19.87 4.00
C VAL A 137 1.22 -19.30 2.61
N GLU A 138 0.70 -19.93 1.56
CA GLU A 138 0.87 -19.47 0.18
C GLU A 138 0.23 -18.09 -0.04
N ARG A 139 -0.97 -17.85 0.51
CA ARG A 139 -1.61 -16.53 0.42
C ARG A 139 -0.83 -15.47 1.18
N LEU A 140 -0.31 -15.77 2.37
CA LEU A 140 0.59 -14.87 3.08
C LEU A 140 1.89 -14.60 2.29
N ASP A 141 2.51 -15.62 1.70
CA ASP A 141 3.67 -15.46 0.82
C ASP A 141 3.38 -14.52 -0.36
N THR A 142 2.20 -14.63 -0.97
CA THR A 142 1.80 -13.70 -2.04
C THR A 142 1.66 -12.28 -1.53
N LEU A 143 1.13 -12.05 -0.33
CA LEU A 143 1.09 -10.73 0.30
C LEU A 143 2.49 -10.14 0.52
N TYR A 144 3.47 -10.95 0.94
CA TYR A 144 4.86 -10.51 1.07
C TYR A 144 5.50 -10.19 -0.29
N LYS A 145 5.21 -10.98 -1.33
CA LYS A 145 5.65 -10.67 -2.71
C LYS A 145 5.07 -9.33 -3.18
N PHE A 146 3.80 -9.05 -2.87
CA PHE A 146 3.20 -7.74 -3.16
C PHE A 146 3.85 -6.62 -2.35
N ALA A 147 4.14 -6.83 -1.07
CA ALA A 147 4.85 -5.84 -0.25
C ALA A 147 6.20 -5.45 -0.86
N ALA A 148 6.98 -6.43 -1.32
CA ALA A 148 8.25 -6.18 -2.02
C ALA A 148 8.03 -5.38 -3.32
N LYS A 149 7.00 -5.73 -4.11
CA LYS A 149 6.66 -5.02 -5.36
C LYS A 149 6.23 -3.57 -5.11
N ILE A 150 5.42 -3.31 -4.09
CA ILE A 150 4.90 -1.97 -3.73
C ILE A 150 6.01 -1.09 -3.18
N ARG A 151 6.94 -1.65 -2.40
CA ARG A 151 8.10 -0.93 -1.86
C ARG A 151 9.11 -0.56 -2.94
N ASN A 152 9.19 -1.31 -4.03
CA ASN A 152 10.10 -1.01 -5.13
C ASN A 152 9.68 0.28 -5.86
N PRO A 153 10.48 1.36 -5.79
CA PRO A 153 10.12 2.65 -6.40
C PRO A 153 10.00 2.57 -7.92
N ARG A 154 10.62 1.58 -8.58
CA ARG A 154 10.52 1.36 -10.04
C ARG A 154 9.14 0.88 -10.47
N ASN A 155 8.39 0.26 -9.57
CA ASN A 155 7.05 -0.27 -9.83
C ASN A 155 5.94 0.73 -9.49
N ARG A 156 6.28 1.90 -8.95
CA ARG A 156 5.30 2.94 -8.70
C ARG A 156 4.78 3.44 -10.05
N PRO A 157 3.46 3.39 -10.29
CA PRO A 157 2.89 3.95 -11.51
C PRO A 157 3.35 5.41 -11.64
N GLN A 158 4.08 5.71 -12.71
CA GLN A 158 4.43 7.08 -13.03
C GLN A 158 3.12 7.75 -13.47
N ARG A 159 2.56 8.61 -12.63
CA ARG A 159 1.40 9.41 -13.05
C ARG A 159 1.81 10.23 -14.27
N PRO A 160 1.04 10.21 -15.37
CA PRO A 160 1.37 11.00 -16.53
C PRO A 160 1.38 12.47 -16.11
N THR A 161 2.39 13.21 -16.55
CA THR A 161 2.58 14.61 -16.14
C THR A 161 1.36 15.47 -16.47
N ASN A 162 0.54 15.05 -17.45
CA ASN A 162 -0.70 15.70 -17.84
C ASN A 162 -1.77 15.70 -16.74
N ASP A 163 -1.82 14.67 -15.88
CA ASP A 163 -2.80 14.59 -14.79
C ASP A 163 -2.62 15.71 -13.75
N LEU A 164 -1.38 16.20 -13.60
CA LEU A 164 -1.03 17.27 -12.65
C LEU A 164 -1.65 18.61 -13.04
N TYR A 165 -1.93 18.82 -14.33
CA TYR A 165 -2.43 20.08 -14.87
C TYR A 165 -3.91 20.01 -15.25
N LYS A 166 -4.66 18.97 -14.82
CA LYS A 166 -6.09 18.82 -15.11
C LYS A 166 -6.95 20.04 -14.74
N HIS A 167 -6.53 20.79 -13.73
CA HIS A 167 -7.23 21.99 -13.28
C HIS A 167 -7.01 23.22 -14.18
N ILE A 168 -6.20 23.10 -15.24
CA ILE A 168 -5.91 24.14 -16.21
C ILE A 168 -6.56 23.75 -17.54
N PRO A 169 -7.17 24.70 -18.27
CA PRO A 169 -7.69 24.46 -19.62
C PRO A 169 -6.61 23.88 -20.55
N GLU A 170 -6.95 22.89 -21.38
CA GLU A 170 -5.99 22.21 -22.27
C GLU A 170 -5.21 23.17 -23.16
N SER A 171 -5.86 24.23 -23.65
CA SER A 171 -5.26 25.27 -24.50
C SER A 171 -4.09 25.99 -23.81
N GLU A 172 -4.14 26.16 -22.50
CA GLU A 172 -3.17 26.97 -21.73
C GLU A 172 -2.12 26.11 -21.02
N ARG A 173 -2.28 24.78 -20.98
CA ARG A 173 -1.40 23.89 -20.20
C ARG A 173 0.06 23.95 -20.63
N ALA A 174 0.32 24.08 -21.93
CA ALA A 174 1.68 24.12 -22.45
C ALA A 174 2.40 25.39 -21.99
N GLU A 175 1.77 26.55 -22.19
CA GLU A 175 2.30 27.86 -21.78
C GLU A 175 2.44 27.96 -20.26
N TYR A 176 1.45 27.47 -19.51
CA TYR A 176 1.52 27.42 -18.06
C TYR A 176 2.70 26.57 -17.58
N ARG A 177 2.88 25.35 -18.13
CA ARG A 177 4.00 24.48 -17.77
C ARG A 177 5.33 25.16 -18.03
N GLU A 178 5.49 25.77 -19.20
CA GLU A 178 6.73 26.47 -19.56
C GLU A 178 6.98 27.67 -18.62
N SER A 179 5.95 28.45 -18.31
CA SER A 179 6.06 29.59 -17.39
C SER A 179 6.51 29.16 -15.99
N GLN A 180 5.94 28.08 -15.45
CA GLN A 180 6.32 27.55 -14.13
C GLN A 180 7.76 27.03 -14.15
N GLU A 181 8.16 26.29 -15.19
CA GLU A 181 9.53 25.82 -15.35
C GLU A 181 10.52 26.99 -15.44
N ARG A 182 10.15 28.06 -16.14
CA ARG A 182 10.96 29.27 -16.27
C ARG A 182 11.10 30.01 -14.94
N ILE A 183 10.02 30.20 -14.20
CA ILE A 183 10.01 30.85 -12.87
C ILE A 183 10.91 30.09 -11.90
N GLU A 184 10.75 28.78 -11.78
CA GLU A 184 11.56 27.98 -10.86
C GLU A 184 13.02 27.93 -11.27
N THR A 185 13.32 27.84 -12.57
CA THR A 185 14.70 27.89 -13.06
C THR A 185 15.35 29.23 -12.73
N ALA A 186 14.64 30.35 -12.92
CA ALA A 186 15.13 31.68 -12.56
C ALA A 186 15.36 31.81 -11.05
N LEU A 187 14.48 31.27 -10.22
CA LEU A 187 14.65 31.27 -8.76
C LEU A 187 15.90 30.49 -8.33
N ILE A 188 16.10 29.28 -8.88
CA ILE A 188 17.29 28.47 -8.57
C ILE A 188 18.57 29.13 -9.09
N THR A 189 18.51 29.76 -10.25
CA THR A 189 19.62 30.58 -10.80
C THR A 189 20.02 31.64 -9.77
N PHE A 190 19.04 32.44 -9.29
CA PHE A 190 19.28 33.49 -8.32
C PHE A 190 19.88 32.96 -7.00
N VAL A 191 19.31 31.89 -6.45
CA VAL A 191 19.81 31.28 -5.20
C VAL A 191 21.22 30.73 -5.38
N GLN A 192 21.50 30.07 -6.51
CA GLN A 192 22.82 29.51 -6.81
C GLN A 192 23.87 30.61 -6.98
N GLN A 193 23.54 31.70 -7.68
CA GLN A 193 24.42 32.85 -7.82
C GLN A 193 24.78 33.41 -6.45
N ARG A 194 23.77 33.69 -5.61
CA ARG A 194 23.99 34.21 -4.26
C ARG A 194 24.85 33.27 -3.42
N HIS A 195 24.56 31.98 -3.44
CA HIS A 195 25.35 30.98 -2.70
C HIS A 195 26.81 30.97 -3.14
N LEU A 196 27.10 31.02 -4.44
CA LEU A 196 28.48 31.05 -4.94
C LEU A 196 29.23 32.30 -4.50
N LEU A 197 28.56 33.46 -4.49
CA LEU A 197 29.15 34.71 -4.02
C LEU A 197 29.42 34.71 -2.51
N GLU A 198 28.57 34.05 -1.71
CA GLU A 198 28.76 33.96 -0.26
C GLU A 198 29.79 32.90 0.13
N SER A 199 29.91 31.81 -0.64
CA SER A 199 30.73 30.64 -0.28
C SER A 199 32.15 30.65 -0.87
N VAL A 200 32.38 31.35 -1.99
CA VAL A 200 33.68 31.39 -2.65
C VAL A 200 34.39 32.70 -2.31
N THR A 201 35.56 32.58 -1.68
CA THR A 201 36.40 33.74 -1.32
C THR A 201 37.30 34.18 -2.47
N GLU A 202 37.69 35.45 -2.49
CA GLU A 202 38.64 35.99 -3.50
C GLU A 202 39.96 35.23 -3.55
N ALA A 203 40.43 34.71 -2.41
CA ALA A 203 41.65 33.90 -2.36
C ALA A 203 41.50 32.59 -3.15
N GLN A 204 40.33 31.95 -3.09
CA GLN A 204 40.03 30.73 -3.86
C GLN A 204 39.89 31.04 -5.35
N LEU A 205 39.28 32.17 -5.71
CA LEU A 205 39.20 32.63 -7.10
C LEU A 205 40.58 32.86 -7.72
N LYS A 206 41.50 33.47 -6.98
CA LYS A 206 42.89 33.66 -7.42
C LYS A 206 43.64 32.36 -7.62
N VAL A 207 43.44 31.36 -6.76
CA VAL A 207 44.04 30.02 -6.91
C VAL A 207 43.51 29.30 -8.15
N LEU A 208 42.23 29.51 -8.46
CA LEU A 208 41.57 28.90 -9.62
C LEU A 208 41.79 29.66 -10.93
N ASP A 209 42.46 30.82 -10.88
CA ASP A 209 42.63 31.73 -12.02
C ASP A 209 41.30 32.07 -12.70
N MET A 210 40.27 32.34 -11.89
CA MET A 210 38.91 32.64 -12.35
C MET A 210 38.42 33.97 -11.80
N SER A 211 37.72 34.74 -12.62
CA SER A 211 36.97 35.90 -12.13
C SER A 211 35.65 35.45 -11.49
N GLN A 212 35.06 36.35 -10.70
CA GLN A 212 33.72 36.14 -10.14
C GLN A 212 32.66 36.01 -11.24
N GLU A 213 32.81 36.75 -12.35
CA GLU A 213 31.90 36.69 -13.49
C GLU A 213 31.99 35.33 -14.19
N ASP A 214 33.21 34.82 -14.43
CA ASP A 214 33.44 33.49 -15.01
C ASP A 214 32.85 32.37 -14.14
N LEU A 215 32.93 32.50 -12.82
CA LEU A 215 32.34 31.55 -11.88
C LEU A 215 30.81 31.49 -12.04
N LEU A 216 30.16 32.65 -12.09
CA LEU A 216 28.71 32.73 -12.23
C LEU A 216 28.25 32.26 -13.61
N GLU A 217 28.97 32.62 -14.67
CA GLU A 217 28.68 32.17 -16.03
C GLU A 217 28.79 30.65 -16.13
N ARG A 218 29.79 30.05 -15.50
CA ARG A 218 30.02 28.61 -15.61
C ARG A 218 29.04 27.76 -14.79
N TYR A 219 28.64 28.21 -13.61
CA TYR A 219 27.92 27.37 -12.63
C TYR A 219 26.52 27.85 -12.25
N ALA A 220 26.19 29.10 -12.57
CA ALA A 220 24.97 29.74 -12.07
C ALA A 220 24.06 30.26 -13.17
N LEU A 221 24.36 30.02 -14.45
CA LEU A 221 23.44 30.32 -15.54
C LEU A 221 22.17 29.44 -15.48
N SER A 222 21.07 29.99 -15.99
CA SER A 222 19.80 29.25 -16.16
C SER A 222 19.92 28.07 -17.11
N THR A 223 20.88 28.11 -18.04
CA THR A 223 21.22 27.02 -18.97
C THR A 223 22.08 25.94 -18.34
N HIS A 224 22.69 26.20 -17.17
CA HIS A 224 23.50 25.20 -16.48
C HIS A 224 22.64 23.99 -16.13
N TRP A 225 23.11 22.80 -16.47
CA TRP A 225 22.32 21.57 -16.43
C TRP A 225 21.76 21.27 -15.02
N LEU A 226 22.49 21.61 -13.96
CA LEU A 226 22.06 21.39 -12.59
C LEU A 226 20.94 22.36 -12.20
N VAL A 227 21.10 23.64 -12.53
CA VAL A 227 20.12 24.71 -12.27
C VAL A 227 18.82 24.38 -12.99
N ARG A 228 18.90 24.07 -14.29
CA ARG A 228 17.75 23.67 -15.10
C ARG A 228 17.05 22.42 -14.56
N ARG A 229 17.82 21.39 -14.19
CA ARG A 229 17.26 20.13 -13.66
C ARG A 229 16.55 20.34 -12.33
N ILE A 230 17.12 21.13 -11.43
CA ILE A 230 16.51 21.43 -10.13
C ILE A 230 15.25 22.30 -10.32
N GLY A 231 15.32 23.32 -11.18
CA GLY A 231 14.17 24.17 -11.53
C GLY A 231 12.99 23.36 -12.06
N LEU A 232 13.22 22.49 -13.06
CA LEU A 232 12.19 21.57 -13.58
C LEU A 232 11.63 20.64 -12.49
N ALA A 233 12.50 20.08 -11.65
CA ALA A 233 12.06 19.19 -10.58
C ALA A 233 11.18 19.92 -9.56
N ASN A 234 11.51 21.17 -9.22
CA ASN A 234 10.74 21.98 -8.29
C ASN A 234 9.40 22.41 -8.88
N ALA A 235 9.36 22.82 -10.15
CA ALA A 235 8.11 23.14 -10.85
C ALA A 235 7.14 21.95 -10.82
N ARG A 236 7.65 20.75 -11.09
CA ARG A 236 6.86 19.50 -11.03
C ARG A 236 6.36 19.18 -9.62
N ARG A 237 7.20 19.33 -8.60
CA ARG A 237 6.80 19.08 -7.21
C ARG A 237 5.75 20.08 -6.72
N LYS A 238 5.90 21.37 -7.04
CA LYS A 238 4.89 22.39 -6.73
C LYS A 238 3.56 22.06 -7.39
N GLN A 239 3.57 21.67 -8.66
CA GLN A 239 2.36 21.22 -9.33
C GLN A 239 1.75 19.97 -8.68
N GLN A 240 2.58 19.03 -8.24
CA GLN A 240 2.14 17.85 -7.49
C GLN A 240 1.42 18.22 -6.19
N PHE A 241 1.93 19.23 -5.46
CA PHE A 241 1.28 19.74 -4.25
C PHE A 241 -0.04 20.42 -4.55
N VAL A 242 -0.11 21.31 -5.55
CA VAL A 242 -1.37 21.96 -5.97
C VAL A 242 -2.41 20.91 -6.38
N TYR A 243 -1.98 19.89 -7.12
CA TYR A 243 -2.85 18.79 -7.47
C TYR A 243 -3.34 18.03 -6.22
N TRP A 244 -2.46 17.73 -5.27
CA TRP A 244 -2.84 17.03 -4.04
C TRP A 244 -3.78 17.86 -3.16
N GLU A 245 -3.56 19.16 -3.05
CA GLU A 245 -4.43 20.09 -2.33
C GLU A 245 -5.84 20.07 -2.92
N LYS A 246 -5.96 20.30 -4.24
CA LYS A 246 -7.26 20.24 -4.94
C LYS A 246 -7.93 18.87 -4.82
N HIS A 247 -7.15 17.79 -4.89
CA HIS A 247 -7.68 16.45 -4.75
C HIS A 247 -8.13 16.14 -3.32
N ALA A 248 -7.41 16.62 -2.31
CA ALA A 248 -7.82 16.52 -0.91
C ALA A 248 -9.10 17.31 -0.63
N GLU A 249 -9.25 18.51 -1.20
CA GLU A 249 -10.48 19.29 -1.13
C GLU A 249 -11.66 18.57 -1.77
N LEU A 250 -11.47 17.95 -2.94
CA LEU A 250 -12.51 17.15 -3.59
C LEU A 250 -12.95 15.99 -2.69
N LEU A 251 -11.99 15.25 -2.13
CA LEU A 251 -12.29 14.17 -1.18
C LEU A 251 -13.00 14.69 0.08
N ALA A 252 -12.60 15.85 0.61
CA ALA A 252 -13.25 16.45 1.78
C ALA A 252 -14.68 16.93 1.50
N ARG A 253 -14.91 17.54 0.32
CA ARG A 253 -16.26 17.93 -0.14
C ARG A 253 -17.17 16.73 -0.35
N ASP A 254 -16.64 15.65 -0.92
CA ASP A 254 -17.41 14.41 -1.10
C ASP A 254 -17.77 13.75 0.24
N VAL A 255 -16.96 13.93 1.28
CA VAL A 255 -17.25 13.49 2.65
C VAL A 255 -18.32 14.36 3.30
N THR A 256 -18.24 15.69 3.18
CA THR A 256 -19.21 16.59 3.81
C THR A 256 -20.57 16.59 3.13
N MET A 257 -20.63 16.44 1.80
CA MET A 257 -21.89 16.31 1.06
C MET A 257 -22.62 14.98 1.32
N LYS A 258 -21.92 13.95 1.80
CA LYS A 258 -22.50 12.65 2.18
C LYS A 258 -23.03 12.57 3.62
N ALA A 259 -22.80 13.60 4.43
CA ALA A 259 -23.30 13.66 5.80
C ALA A 259 -24.37 14.77 5.95
N PRO A 260 -25.61 14.56 5.48
CA PRO A 260 -26.72 15.35 6.01
C PRO A 260 -26.96 14.88 7.45
N ILE A 261 -26.51 15.70 8.39
CA ILE A 261 -26.91 15.60 9.80
C ILE A 261 -28.40 15.94 9.83
N HIS A 262 -29.25 14.91 9.83
CA HIS A 262 -30.59 15.04 10.37
C HIS A 262 -30.47 14.86 11.88
N ILE A 263 -30.53 16.00 12.59
CA ILE A 263 -30.92 16.06 14.01
C ILE A 263 -32.39 15.65 14.11
#